data_AF-A0A1A0LF74-F1
#
_entry.id   AF-A0A1A0LF74-F1
#
_cell.length_a   1.000
_cell.length_b   1.000
_cell.length_c   1.000
_cell.angle_alpha   90.00
_cell.angle_beta   90.00
_cell.angle_gamma   90.00
#
_symmetry.space_group_name_H-M   'P 1'
#
loop_
_entity.id
_entity.type
_entity.pdbx_description
1 polymer ?
#
loop_
_entity_poly.entity_id
_entity_poly.type
_entity_poly.pdbx_seq_one_letter_code
_entity_poly.pdbx_strand_id
1 'polypeptide(L)' 'MTLTRAQAERLRVLGAQVDLSVGLLSRALVEHGLDHADDPAVLEAITKVREADRERRRRTGARVMRARHDQQQKEET' A
#
# COMPACT_ATOMS: atom_id res chain seq x y z
N MET A 1 0.81 -6.06 9.08
CA MET A 1 0.77 -4.91 8.13
C MET A 1 1.91 -5.05 7.15
N THR A 2 1.68 -4.77 5.87
CA THR A 2 2.74 -4.77 4.84
C THR A 2 2.98 -3.34 4.37
N LEU A 3 4.10 -2.77 4.82
CA LEU A 3 4.59 -1.48 4.34
C LEU A 3 5.40 -1.69 3.06
N THR A 4 5.30 -0.75 2.12
CA THR A 4 6.22 -0.70 0.98
C THR A 4 7.63 -0.31 1.45
N ARG A 5 8.66 -0.66 0.68
CA ARG A 5 10.05 -0.26 0.98
C ARG A 5 10.18 1.26 1.15
N ALA A 6 9.49 2.04 0.33
CA ALA A 6 9.50 3.51 0.41
C ALA A 6 8.87 4.02 1.72
N GLN A 7 7.76 3.41 2.16
CA GLN A 7 7.14 3.75 3.45
C GLN A 7 8.03 3.39 4.63
N ALA A 8 8.68 2.21 4.60
CA ALA A 8 9.62 1.80 5.64
C ALA A 8 10.83 2.74 5.73
N GLU A 9 11.36 3.20 4.60
CA GLU A 9 12.46 4.18 4.57
C GLU A 9 12.01 5.52 5.16
N ARG A 10 10.82 5.99 4.77
CA ARG A 10 10.26 7.25 5.28
C ARG A 10 10.02 7.20 6.80
N LEU A 11 9.57 6.06 7.31
CA LEU A 11 9.43 5.83 8.75
C LEU A 11 10.77 5.80 9.48
N ARG A 12 11.83 5.26 8.89
CA ARG A 12 13.18 5.31 9.47
C ARG A 12 13.69 6.74 9.60
N VAL A 13 13.57 7.53 8.53
CA VAL A 13 14.00 8.94 8.53
C VAL A 13 13.21 9.74 9.56
N LEU A 14 11.89 9.59 9.58
CA LEU A 14 11.05 10.29 10.55
C LEU A 14 11.32 9.82 11.99
N GLY A 15 11.52 8.52 12.20
CA GLY A 15 11.86 7.94 13.51
C GLY A 15 13.15 8.52 14.07
N ALA A 16 14.18 8.70 13.24
CA ALA A 16 15.43 9.35 13.64
C ALA A 16 15.24 10.82 14.05
N GLN A 17 14.26 11.54 13.47
CA GLN A 17 13.99 12.94 13.80
C GLN A 17 13.28 13.11 15.14
N VAL A 18 12.45 12.14 15.53
CA VAL A 18 11.65 12.18 16.77
C VAL A 18 12.16 11.23 17.86
N ASP A 19 13.36 10.68 17.67
CA ASP A 19 14.00 9.70 18.56
C ASP A 19 13.11 8.50 18.89
N LEU A 20 12.44 7.93 17.88
CA LEU A 20 11.60 6.75 18.01
C LEU A 20 12.04 5.62 17.08
N SER A 21 11.95 4.39 17.60
CA SER A 21 12.07 3.21 16.75
C SER A 21 10.93 3.15 15.73
N VAL A 22 11.20 2.54 14.56
CA VAL A 22 10.19 2.38 13.49
C VAL A 22 8.91 1.73 14.01
N GLY A 23 9.02 0.75 14.91
CA GLY A 23 7.86 0.08 15.50
C GLY A 23 7.01 1.00 16.36
N LEU A 24 7.64 1.78 17.25
CA LEU A 24 6.94 2.73 18.12
C LEU A 24 6.30 3.87 17.31
N LEU A 25 7.03 4.44 16.36
CA LEU A 25 6.50 5.47 15.49
C LEU A 25 5.31 4.96 14.66
N SER A 26 5.41 3.74 14.11
CA SER A 26 4.31 3.14 13.35
C SER A 26 3.05 2.99 14.22
N ARG A 27 3.21 2.57 15.49
CA ARG A 27 2.09 2.46 16.42
C ARG A 27 1.45 3.83 16.69
N ALA A 28 2.25 4.85 16.99
CA ALA A 28 1.76 6.20 17.26
C ALA A 28 1.01 6.79 16.05
N LEU A 29 1.52 6.60 14.83
CA LEU A 29 0.86 7.08 13.61
C LEU A 29 -0.46 6.35 13.32
N VAL A 30 -0.52 5.04 13.61
CA VAL A 30 -1.77 4.28 13.47
C VAL A 30 -2.81 4.75 14.48
N GLU A 31 -2.41 4.91 15.74
CA GLU A 31 -3.31 5.39 16.80
C GLU A 31 -3.85 6.79 16.47
N HIS A 32 -2.97 7.72 16.10
CA HIS A 32 -3.37 9.05 15.66
C HIS A 32 -4.34 9.02 14.48
N GLY A 33 -4.06 8.20 13.45
CA GLY A 33 -4.93 8.08 12.29
C GLY A 33 -6.29 7.47 12.59
N LEU A 34 -6.38 6.60 13.61
CA LEU A 34 -7.65 6.03 14.07
C LEU A 34 -8.46 7.07 14.87
N ASP A 35 -7.80 7.84 15.74
CA ASP A 35 -8.45 8.89 16.53
C ASP A 35 -8.97 10.04 15.65
N HIS A 36 -8.39 10.22 14.46
CA HIS A 36 -8.74 11.27 13.50
C HIS A 36 -9.34 10.68 12.21
N ALA A 37 -10.00 9.53 12.28
CA ALA A 37 -10.53 8.85 11.10
C ALA A 37 -11.55 9.69 10.31
N ASP A 38 -12.21 10.65 10.96
CA ASP A 38 -13.18 11.57 10.35
C ASP A 38 -12.52 12.83 9.77
N ASP A 39 -11.21 13.04 9.97
CA ASP A 39 -10.48 14.16 9.38
C ASP A 39 -10.45 14.00 7.84
N PRO A 40 -10.86 15.03 7.07
CA PRO A 40 -10.82 14.99 5.61
C PRO A 40 -9.46 14.58 5.02
N ALA A 41 -8.35 14.98 5.63
CA ALA A 41 -7.01 14.61 5.17
C ALA A 41 -6.71 13.11 5.38
N VAL A 42 -7.19 12.54 6.48
CA VAL A 42 -7.08 11.10 6.75
C VAL A 42 -7.97 10.31 5.79
N LEU A 43 -9.20 10.77 5.55
CA LEU A 43 -10.11 10.17 4.56
C LEU A 43 -9.52 10.21 3.13
N GLU A 44 -8.85 11.29 2.76
CA GLU A 44 -8.14 11.40 1.49
C GLU A 44 -6.97 10.40 1.42
N ALA A 45 -6.18 10.27 2.50
CA ALA A 45 -5.09 9.29 2.56
C ALA A 45 -5.60 7.85 2.42
N ILE A 46 -6.71 7.50 3.09
CA ILE A 46 -7.37 6.19 2.96
C ILE A 46 -7.83 5.97 1.51
N THR A 47 -8.42 6.98 0.89
CA THR A 47 -8.88 6.92 -0.50
C THR A 47 -7.73 6.66 -1.47
N LYS A 48 -6.58 7.32 -1.30
CA LYS A 48 -5.37 7.10 -2.11
C LYS A 48 -4.85 5.68 -1.99
N VAL A 49 -4.84 5.10 -0.79
CA VAL A 49 -4.44 3.70 -0.57
C VAL A 49 -5.39 2.74 -1.31
N ARG A 50 -6.71 2.96 -1.22
CA ARG A 50 -7.72 2.16 -1.91
C ARG A 50 -7.56 2.22 -3.43
N GLU A 51 -7.29 3.40 -3.99
CA GLU A 51 -7.10 3.58 -5.43
C GLU A 51 -5.83 2.90 -5.93
N ALA A 52 -4.71 3.06 -5.21
CA ALA A 52 -3.47 2.38 -5.52
C ALA A 52 -3.63 0.85 -5.51
N ASP A 53 -4.37 0.30 -4.55
CA ASP A 53 -4.66 -1.14 -4.46
C ASP A 53 -5.58 -1.62 -5.59
N ARG A 54 -6.62 -0.86 -5.94
CA ARG A 54 -7.46 -1.14 -7.12
C ARG A 54 -6.65 -1.16 -8.41
N GLU A 55 -5.79 -0.18 -8.60
CA GLU A 55 -4.95 -0.08 -9.80
C GLU A 55 -3.95 -1.25 -9.87
N ARG A 56 -3.34 -1.62 -8.73
CA ARG A 56 -2.50 -2.81 -8.63
C ARG A 56 -3.27 -4.07 -9.04
N ARG A 57 -4.48 -4.27 -8.51
CA ARG A 57 -5.33 -5.42 -8.86
C ARG A 57 -5.70 -5.45 -10.34
N ARG A 58 -6.04 -4.30 -10.95
CA ARG A 58 -6.33 -4.23 -12.40
C ARG A 58 -5.13 -4.69 -13.23
N ARG A 59 -3.93 -4.20 -12.93
CA ARG A 59 -2.70 -4.60 -13.63
C ARG A 59 -2.41 -6.09 -13.49
N THR A 60 -2.56 -6.63 -12.27
CA THR A 60 -2.39 -8.06 -12.03
C THR A 60 -3.44 -8.88 -12.77
N GLY A 61 -4.71 -8.47 -12.74
CA GLY A 61 -5.79 -9.14 -13.48
C GLY A 61 -5.55 -9.16 -14.99
N ALA A 62 -5.16 -8.03 -15.57
CA ALA A 62 -4.81 -7.93 -16.99
C ALA A 62 -3.63 -8.85 -17.36
N ARG A 63 -2.60 -8.92 -16.50
CA ARG A 63 -1.44 -9.80 -16.70
C ARG A 63 -1.84 -11.28 -16.65
N VAL A 64 -2.69 -11.67 -15.70
CA VAL A 64 -3.18 -13.05 -15.56
C VAL A 64 -4.04 -13.44 -16.76
N MET A 65 -4.93 -12.56 -17.23
CA MET A 65 -5.76 -12.83 -18.41
C MET A 65 -4.92 -13.02 -19.68
N ARG A 66 -3.90 -12.17 -19.90
CA ARG A 66 -2.95 -12.34 -21.01
C ARG A 66 -2.21 -13.68 -20.93
N ALA A 67 -1.67 -14.01 -19.75
CA ALA A 67 -0.96 -15.27 -19.56
C ALA A 67 -1.83 -16.52 -19.82
N ARG A 68 -3.12 -16.47 -19.46
CA ARG A 68 -4.08 -17.55 -19.75
C ARG A 68 -4.38 -17.69 -21.23
N HIS A 69 -4.55 -16.57 -21.91
CA HIS A 69 -4.79 -16.55 -23.36
C HIS A 69 -3.58 -17.07 -24.14
N ASP A 70 -2.36 -16.68 -23.74
CA ASP A 70 -1.12 -17.15 -24.35
C ASP A 70 -0.86 -18.65 -24.08
N GLN A 71 -1.37 -19.19 -22.96
CA GLN A 71 -1.33 -20.63 -22.68
C GLN A 71 -2.31 -21.42 -23.55
N GLN A 72 -3.55 -20.95 -23.71
CA GLN A 72 -4.54 -21.62 -24.57
C GLN A 72 -4.08 -21.69 -26.03
N GLN A 73 -3.50 -20.62 -26.56
CA GLN A 73 -2.96 -20.62 -27.93
C GLN A 73 -1.79 -21.59 -28.14
N LYS A 74 -1.01 -21.87 -27.09
CA LYS A 74 0.08 -22.84 -27.13
C LYS A 74 -0.37 -24.29 -27.01
N GLU A 75 -1.56 -24.56 -26.49
CA GLU A 75 -2.14 -25.91 -26.42
C GLU A 75 -2.95 -26.26 -27.67
N GLU A 76 -3.40 -25.24 -28.43
CA GLU A 76 -4.13 -25.41 -29.70
C GLU A 76 -3.22 -25.47 -30.95
N THR A 77 -1.90 -25.26 -30.80
CA THR A 77 -0.89 -25.38 -31.88
C THR A 77 0.04 -26.55 -31.63
#